data_AF-A0A511QY29-F1
#
_entry.id   AF-A0A511QY29-F1
#
_cell.length_a   1.000
_cell.length_b   1.000
_cell.length_c   1.000
_cell.angle_alpha   90.00
_cell.angle_beta   90.00
_cell.angle_gamma   90.00
#
_symmetry.space_group_name_H-M   'P 1'
#
loop_
_entity.id
_entity.type
_entity.pdbx_description
1 polymer ?
#
loop_
_entity_poly.entity_id
_entity_poly.type
_entity_poly.pdbx_seq_one_letter_code
_entity_poly.pdbx_strand_id
1 'polypeptide(L)' 'MPEGHQEQCYVLRMWSDGEQQWRYSLELLRGGARYNFARLEDLVAALERAKEEACATQLKSQP' A
#
# COMPACT_ATOMS: atom_id res chain seq x y z
N MET A 1 -21.31 12.17 -14.96
CA MET A 1 -19.94 11.61 -15.00
C MET A 1 -19.90 10.56 -13.90
N PRO A 2 -19.77 9.26 -14.18
CA PRO A 2 -19.73 8.28 -13.09
C PRO A 2 -18.46 8.57 -12.28
N GLU A 3 -18.62 8.70 -10.97
CA GLU A 3 -17.57 8.96 -9.99
C GLU A 3 -16.55 7.83 -10.06
N GLY A 4 -15.51 8.04 -10.87
CA GLY A 4 -14.48 7.05 -11.13
C GLY A 4 -13.85 6.66 -9.81
N HIS A 5 -14.07 5.41 -9.40
CA HIS A 5 -13.40 4.81 -8.26
C HIS A 5 -11.89 5.00 -8.46
N GLN A 6 -11.26 5.79 -7.58
CA GLN A 6 -9.84 6.01 -7.66
C GLN A 6 -9.15 4.79 -7.06
N GLU A 7 -8.99 3.75 -7.88
CA GLU A 7 -8.23 2.56 -7.50
C GLU A 7 -6.81 2.98 -7.12
N GLN A 8 -6.47 2.80 -5.85
CA GLN A 8 -5.11 3.01 -5.38
C GLN A 8 -4.27 1.79 -5.75
N CYS A 9 -3.48 1.93 -6.82
CA CYS A 9 -2.55 0.89 -7.25
C CYS A 9 -1.21 1.04 -6.53
N TYR A 10 -0.66 -0.08 -6.08
CA TYR A 10 0.62 -0.14 -5.40
C TYR A 10 1.62 -0.99 -6.17
N VAL A 11 2.90 -0.60 -6.12
CA VAL A 11 4.04 -1.40 -6.55
C VAL A 11 4.71 -1.98 -5.31
N LEU A 12 4.69 -3.31 -5.20
CA LEU A 12 5.46 -4.04 -4.19
C LEU A 12 6.82 -4.42 -4.79
N ARG A 13 7.91 -4.09 -4.10
CA ARG A 13 9.25 -4.59 -4.41
C ARG A 13 9.76 -5.42 -3.25
N MET A 14 10.36 -6.55 -3.59
CA MET A 14 11.00 -7.48 -2.65
C MET A 14 12.41 -7.77 -3.13
N TRP A 15 13.38 -7.67 -2.26
CA TRP A 15 14.78 -7.97 -2.58
C TRP A 15 15.50 -8.53 -1.35
N SER A 16 16.55 -9.31 -1.56
CA SER A 16 17.48 -9.67 -0.49
C SER A 16 18.49 -8.56 -0.29
N ASP A 17 18.86 -8.25 0.94
CA ASP A 17 19.91 -7.29 1.26
C ASP A 17 21.34 -7.83 1.11
N GLY A 18 21.48 -9.13 0.80
CA GLY A 18 22.79 -9.80 0.73
C GLY A 18 23.26 -10.38 2.06
N GLU A 19 22.58 -10.10 3.17
CA GLU A 19 22.85 -10.64 4.52
C GLU A 19 21.81 -11.69 4.94
N GLN A 20 21.20 -12.34 3.95
CA GLN A 20 20.11 -13.33 4.12
C GLN A 20 18.79 -12.75 4.65
N GLN A 21 18.62 -11.42 4.69
CA GLN A 21 17.34 -10.82 5.08
C GLN A 21 16.56 -10.36 3.85
N TRP A 22 15.24 -10.46 3.93
CA TRP A 22 14.33 -9.92 2.93
C TRP A 22 13.96 -8.50 3.29
N ARG A 23 14.00 -7.62 2.29
CA ARG A 23 13.59 -6.23 2.38
C ARG A 23 12.41 -5.98 1.46
N TYR A 24 11.54 -5.09 1.89
CA TYR A 24 10.29 -4.82 1.20
C TYR A 24 10.13 -3.32 1.03
N SER A 25 9.48 -2.91 -0.07
CA SER A 25 8.98 -1.56 -0.18
C SER A 25 7.66 -1.51 -0.92
N LEU A 26 6.80 -0.59 -0.49
CA LEU A 26 5.51 -0.32 -1.09
C LEU A 26 5.48 1.12 -1.60
N GLU A 27 5.06 1.31 -2.84
CA GLU A 27 5.00 2.64 -3.48
C GLU A 27 3.66 2.80 -4.20
N LEU A 28 3.03 3.97 -4.05
CA LEU A 28 1.83 4.33 -4.80
C LEU A 28 2.19 4.64 -6.26
N LEU A 29 1.52 3.96 -7.20
CA LEU A 29 1.83 4.04 -8.63
C LEU A 29 1.72 5.47 -9.20
N ARG A 30 0.87 6.32 -8.62
CA ARG A 30 0.62 7.70 -9.10
C ARG A 30 1.44 8.76 -8.35
N GLY A 31 2.72 8.48 -8.10
CA GLY A 31 3.67 9.47 -7.57
C GLY A 31 3.53 9.73 -6.06
N GLY A 32 3.11 8.72 -5.30
CA GLY A 32 3.03 8.84 -3.84
C GLY A 32 4.33 8.45 -3.12
N ALA A 33 4.29 8.47 -1.80
CA ALA A 33 5.44 8.12 -0.97
C ALA A 33 5.80 6.63 -1.12
N ARG A 34 7.11 6.35 -1.07
CA ARG A 34 7.64 4.99 -0.96
C ARG A 34 7.92 4.67 0.50
N TYR A 35 7.34 3.58 0.98
CA TYR A 35 7.53 3.06 2.32
C TYR A 35 8.45 1.84 2.25
N ASN A 36 9.40 1.73 3.18
CA ASN A 36 10.33 0.61 3.24
C ASN A 36 10.09 -0.16 4.54
N PHE A 37 10.18 -1.49 4.46
CA PHE A 37 9.95 -2.40 5.58
C PHE A 37 11.09 -3.40 5.67
N ALA A 38 11.51 -3.67 6.90
CA ALA A 38 12.52 -4.69 7.22
C ALA A 38 11.90 -6.08 7.39
N ARG A 39 10.61 -6.13 7.72
CA ARG A 39 9.88 -7.34 8.02
C ARG A 39 8.61 -7.44 7.18
N LEU A 40 8.22 -8.68 6.87
CA LEU A 40 6.98 -8.95 6.12
C LEU A 40 5.75 -8.54 6.93
N GLU A 41 5.77 -8.72 8.26
CA GLU A 41 4.61 -8.40 9.11
C GLU A 41 4.29 -6.89 9.09
N ASP A 42 5.32 -6.04 9.05
CA ASP A 42 5.14 -4.58 8.98
C ASP A 42 4.52 -4.15 7.64
N LEU A 43 4.92 -4.78 6.54
CA LEU A 43 4.34 -4.55 5.21
C LEU A 43 2.86 -4.96 5.19
N VAL A 44 2.52 -6.13 5.74
CA VAL A 44 1.16 -6.64 5.77
C VAL A 44 0.26 -5.70 6.60
N ALA A 45 0.73 -5.27 7.77
CA ALA A 45 -0.01 -4.33 8.62
C ALA A 45 -0.25 -2.99 7.90
N ALA A 46 0.71 -2.51 7.11
CA ALA A 46 0.55 -1.29 6.31
C ALA A 46 -0.51 -1.46 5.20
N LEU A 47 -0.53 -2.61 4.52
CA LEU A 47 -1.53 -2.92 3.50
C LEU A 47 -2.93 -3.06 4.09
N GLU A 48 -3.06 -3.69 5.26
CA GLU A 48 -4.34 -3.81 5.96
C GLU A 48 -4.89 -2.45 6.35
N ARG A 49 -4.05 -1.56 6.89
CA ARG A 49 -4.44 -0.18 7.20
C ARG A 49 -4.86 0.60 5.95
N ALA A 50 -4.09 0.51 4.87
CA ALA A 50 -4.43 1.18 3.62
C ALA A 50 -5.78 0.68 3.04
N LYS A 51 -6.06 -0.62 3.17
CA LYS A 51 -7.36 -1.21 2.81
C LYS A 51 -8.49 -0.65 3.68
N GLU A 52 -8.31 -0.58 5.00
CA GLU A 52 -9.30 -0.01 5.91
C GLU A 52 -9.59 1.47 5.62
N GLU A 53 -8.56 2.27 5.37
CA GLU A 53 -8.71 3.68 5.01
C GLU A 53 -9.47 3.86 3.68
N ALA A 54 -9.13 3.05 2.67
CA ALA A 54 -9.83 3.07 1.39
C ALA A 54 -11.32 2.70 1.56
N CYS A 55 -11.63 1.63 2.32
CA CYS A 55 -13.01 1.22 2.59
C CYS A 55 -13.78 2.25 3.42
N ALA A 56 -13.17 2.83 4.45
CA ALA A 56 -13.80 3.85 5.29
C ALA A 56 -14.11 5.13 4.51
N THR A 57 -13.28 5.47 3.54
CA THR A 57 -13.49 6.63 2.66
C THR A 57 -14.65 6.38 1.67
N GLN A 58 -14.81 5.14 1.18
CA GLN A 58 -15.96 4.77 0.35
C GLN A 58 -17.29 4.90 1.11
N LEU A 59 -17.33 4.55 2.40
CA LEU A 59 -18.55 4.63 3.21
C LEU A 59 -19.02 6.07 3.47
N LYS A 60 -18.08 7.02 3.59
CA LYS A 60 -18.38 8.45 3.79
C LYS A 60 -18.77 9.19 2.50
N SER A 61 -18.57 8.54 1.35
CA SER A 61 -18.83 9.11 0.03
C SER A 61 -20.20 8.70 -0.54
N GLN A 62 -20.96 7.86 0.18
CA GLN A 62 -22.35 7.56 -0.17
C GLN A 62 -23.29 8.58 0.50
N PRO A 63 -24.19 9.23 -0.26
CA PRO A 63 -25.18 10.18 0.25
C PRO A 63 -26.27 9.53 1.11
#